data_AF-A0A2P8C7W4-F1
#
_entry.id   AF-A0A2P8C7W4-F1
#
_cell.length_a   1.000
_cell.length_b   1.000
_cell.length_c   1.000
_cell.angle_alpha   90.00
_cell.angle_beta   90.00
_cell.angle_gamma   90.00
#
_symmetry.space_group_name_H-M   'P 1'
#
loop_
_entity.id
_entity.type
_entity.pdbx_description
1 polymer ?
#
loop_
_entity_poly.entity_id
_entity_poly.type
_entity_poly.pdbx_seq_one_letter_code
_entity_poly.pdbx_strand_id
1 'polypeptide(L)'
;MKQSERKYVAGAIAIFMVIGGLHRCVEPFNPSVEKYSDLLVIDATLTDEPGVQKVTVSRTSSLNDSAFIPEIGCTVTILDDVGNIYDLSDGGNGRYAANFNSEQLQTGTSYMLRVIDNSGDVFESDYQKLLPPPKIDSVTYRYGPKYTPEFPEGLLGCQFYVNASAPGGEMKFYRWSMQETWEYHSIYQVGAMWDGALHDNYYFKENRTICWMTKEVPGIYTATTRDMAGNVLKNIKLNYVSVGSDRLKFRYSLLVREYSLSPEAYEFWSGLEKQTQQTGGLYETQPYMLTGNISCVSNPEKTALGFFSTSGVSKKRIFVKRSPYPVRDIVCSSDTIRGTGDLMPYPPSSYPVYMYYFILPSGGLMRVASNQRCFDCLVRGGTNVKPDFWED
;
A
#
# COMPACT_ATOMS: atom_id res chain seq x y z
N MET A 1 -19.49 -76.02 -2.05
CA MET A 1 -18.67 -74.99 -2.72
C MET A 1 -19.44 -73.77 -3.27
N LYS A 2 -20.76 -73.56 -3.03
CA LYS A 2 -21.52 -72.44 -3.65
C LYS A 2 -21.94 -71.28 -2.72
N GLN A 3 -21.69 -71.36 -1.41
CA GLN A 3 -22.21 -70.37 -0.44
C GLN A 3 -21.13 -69.43 0.13
N SER A 4 -19.86 -69.81 0.01
CA SER A 4 -18.71 -69.01 0.46
C SER A 4 -18.43 -67.84 -0.51
N GLU A 5 -18.38 -68.10 -1.81
CA GLU A 5 -18.07 -67.09 -2.84
C GLU A 5 -19.10 -65.95 -2.91
N ARG A 6 -20.40 -66.24 -2.67
CA ARG A 6 -21.44 -65.21 -2.64
C ARG A 6 -21.28 -64.18 -1.51
N LYS A 7 -20.69 -64.57 -0.37
CA LYS A 7 -20.44 -63.65 0.75
C LYS A 7 -19.27 -62.72 0.46
N TYR A 8 -18.22 -63.21 -0.21
CA TYR A 8 -17.08 -62.39 -0.61
C TYR A 8 -17.43 -61.42 -1.74
N VAL A 9 -18.26 -61.84 -2.70
CA VAL A 9 -18.74 -60.96 -3.78
C VAL A 9 -19.69 -59.88 -3.24
N ALA A 10 -20.60 -60.22 -2.32
CA ALA A 10 -21.48 -59.24 -1.69
C ALA A 10 -20.70 -58.24 -0.80
N GLY A 11 -19.68 -58.71 -0.08
CA GLY A 11 -18.78 -57.85 0.72
C GLY A 11 -17.92 -56.91 -0.14
N ALA A 12 -17.40 -57.40 -1.28
CA ALA A 12 -16.63 -56.58 -2.21
C ALA A 12 -17.48 -55.50 -2.88
N ILE A 13 -18.74 -55.80 -3.24
CA ILE A 13 -19.68 -54.82 -3.82
C ILE A 13 -20.08 -53.76 -2.79
N ALA A 14 -20.28 -54.14 -1.52
CA ALA A 14 -20.56 -53.19 -0.44
C ALA A 14 -19.37 -52.26 -0.16
N ILE A 15 -18.13 -52.77 -0.22
CA ILE A 15 -16.90 -51.96 -0.08
C ILE A 15 -16.74 -51.01 -1.28
N PHE A 16 -17.04 -51.45 -2.50
CA PHE A 16 -16.97 -50.60 -3.69
C PHE A 16 -18.05 -49.49 -3.70
N MET A 17 -19.25 -49.76 -3.17
CA MET A 17 -20.30 -48.74 -3.00
C MET A 17 -19.97 -47.70 -1.91
N VAL A 18 -19.27 -48.10 -0.84
CA VAL A 18 -18.87 -47.17 0.21
C VAL A 18 -17.70 -46.27 -0.23
N ILE A 19 -16.82 -46.75 -1.12
CA ILE A 19 -15.69 -45.96 -1.66
C ILE A 19 -16.15 -44.95 -2.73
N GLY A 20 -17.24 -45.22 -3.46
CA GLY A 20 -17.78 -44.30 -4.48
C GLY A 20 -18.46 -43.03 -3.94
N GLY A 21 -18.75 -42.96 -2.63
CA GLY A 21 -19.48 -41.85 -2.00
C GLY A 21 -18.64 -40.66 -1.55
N LEU A 22 -17.31 -40.71 -1.69
CA LEU A 22 -16.41 -39.64 -1.24
C LEU A 22 -16.04 -38.60 -2.31
N HIS A 23 -16.61 -38.69 -3.51
CA HIS A 23 -16.52 -37.63 -4.51
C HIS A 23 -17.49 -36.48 -4.19
N ARG A 24 -17.27 -35.81 -3.06
CA ARG A 24 -17.78 -34.44 -2.88
C ARG A 24 -16.87 -33.50 -3.65
N CYS A 25 -17.06 -33.46 -4.97
CA CYS A 25 -16.68 -32.27 -5.72
C CYS A 25 -17.51 -31.13 -5.16
N VAL A 26 -16.86 -30.22 -4.44
CA VAL A 26 -17.46 -28.91 -4.15
C VAL A 26 -17.63 -28.27 -5.52
N GLU A 27 -18.86 -28.19 -6.01
CA GLU A 27 -19.15 -27.39 -7.19
C GLU A 27 -18.79 -25.94 -6.84
N PRO A 28 -17.86 -25.31 -7.58
CA PRO A 28 -17.58 -23.90 -7.37
C PRO A 28 -18.88 -23.13 -7.60
N PHE A 29 -19.36 -22.45 -6.56
CA PHE A 29 -20.42 -21.48 -6.72
C PHE A 29 -19.87 -20.36 -7.59
N ASN A 30 -20.24 -20.34 -8.87
CA ASN A 30 -19.99 -19.24 -9.78
C ASN A 30 -21.25 -18.37 -9.80
N PRO A 31 -21.35 -17.33 -8.95
CA PRO A 31 -22.45 -16.39 -9.06
C PRO A 31 -22.44 -15.78 -10.46
N SER A 32 -23.59 -15.69 -11.11
CA SER A 32 -23.75 -14.92 -12.35
C SER A 32 -23.69 -13.43 -12.01
N VAL A 33 -22.48 -12.86 -12.05
CA VAL A 33 -22.22 -11.45 -11.74
C VAL A 33 -22.27 -10.63 -13.03
N GLU A 34 -23.44 -10.53 -13.67
CA GLU A 34 -23.59 -9.69 -14.89
C GLU A 34 -23.69 -8.19 -14.57
N LYS A 35 -23.91 -7.80 -13.30
CA LYS A 35 -24.21 -6.42 -12.90
C LYS A 35 -23.05 -5.57 -12.36
N TYR A 36 -21.83 -6.12 -12.26
CA TYR A 36 -20.71 -5.42 -11.60
C TYR A 36 -19.43 -5.31 -12.45
N SER A 37 -19.44 -5.78 -13.69
CA SER A 37 -18.39 -5.49 -14.68
C SER A 37 -18.65 -4.12 -15.31
N ASP A 38 -17.60 -3.31 -15.45
CA ASP A 38 -17.60 -2.02 -16.16
C ASP A 38 -18.26 -0.81 -15.45
N LEU A 39 -18.31 -0.84 -14.11
CA LEU A 39 -18.71 0.32 -13.32
C LEU A 39 -17.58 1.36 -13.26
N LEU A 40 -17.92 2.65 -13.41
CA LEU A 40 -16.95 3.73 -13.22
C LEU A 40 -16.56 3.84 -11.73
N VAL A 41 -15.27 3.94 -11.45
CA VAL A 41 -14.70 4.08 -10.11
C VAL A 41 -13.91 5.38 -10.04
N ILE A 42 -14.30 6.27 -9.14
CA ILE A 42 -13.69 7.60 -8.97
C ILE A 42 -13.15 7.74 -7.55
N ASP A 43 -11.83 7.91 -7.42
CA ASP A 43 -11.15 8.24 -6.16
C ASP A 43 -10.59 9.66 -6.23
N ALA A 44 -11.10 10.53 -5.37
CA ALA A 44 -10.75 11.93 -5.36
C ALA A 44 -10.82 12.52 -3.94
N THR A 45 -9.70 13.07 -3.48
CA THR A 45 -9.63 13.86 -2.26
C THR A 45 -8.98 15.20 -2.56
N LEU A 46 -9.73 16.29 -2.39
CA LEU A 46 -9.22 17.65 -2.48
C LEU A 46 -8.77 18.10 -1.08
N THR A 47 -7.55 18.60 -0.95
CA THR A 47 -7.02 19.08 0.33
C THR A 47 -6.85 20.59 0.37
N ASP A 48 -6.66 21.16 1.57
CA ASP A 48 -6.28 22.56 1.78
C ASP A 48 -4.79 22.86 1.46
N GLU A 49 -4.04 21.86 0.99
CA GLU A 49 -2.64 22.03 0.66
C GLU A 49 -2.47 22.56 -0.77
N PRO A 50 -1.77 23.69 -0.97
CA PRO A 50 -1.48 24.19 -2.31
C PRO A 50 -0.56 23.22 -3.06
N GLY A 51 -0.74 23.15 -4.37
CA GLY A 51 -0.01 22.25 -5.24
C GLY A 51 -0.92 21.40 -6.11
N VAL A 52 -0.35 20.29 -6.60
CA VAL A 52 -1.02 19.39 -7.54
C VAL A 52 -2.02 18.51 -6.79
N GLN A 53 -3.30 18.73 -7.09
CA GLN A 53 -4.44 17.93 -6.65
C GLN A 53 -4.78 16.90 -7.73
N LYS A 54 -5.24 15.70 -7.34
CA LYS A 54 -5.40 14.56 -8.25
C LYS A 54 -6.75 13.87 -8.10
N VAL A 55 -7.29 13.42 -9.23
CA VAL A 55 -8.48 12.58 -9.35
C VAL A 55 -8.09 11.33 -10.14
N THR A 56 -8.47 10.16 -9.65
CA THR A 56 -8.26 8.90 -10.37
C THR A 56 -9.60 8.35 -10.85
N VAL A 57 -9.70 8.07 -12.14
CA VAL A 57 -10.88 7.49 -12.79
C VAL A 57 -10.50 6.14 -13.40
N SER A 58 -11.28 5.12 -13.09
CA SER A 58 -11.02 3.74 -13.50
C SER A 58 -12.33 2.96 -13.69
N ARG A 59 -12.24 1.72 -14.16
CA ARG A 59 -13.37 0.80 -14.30
C ARG A 59 -13.18 -0.43 -13.41
N THR A 60 -14.27 -1.04 -12.96
CA THR A 60 -14.21 -2.32 -12.24
C THR A 60 -13.71 -3.44 -13.14
N SER A 61 -12.80 -4.26 -12.62
CA SER A 61 -12.36 -5.49 -13.28
C SER A 61 -13.27 -6.66 -12.93
N SER A 62 -13.17 -7.75 -13.71
CA SER A 62 -13.86 -8.99 -13.37
C SER A 62 -13.30 -9.60 -12.07
N LEU A 63 -14.10 -10.40 -11.38
CA LEU A 63 -13.65 -11.08 -10.14
C LEU A 63 -12.51 -12.08 -10.39
N ASN A 64 -12.46 -12.68 -11.59
CA ASN A 64 -11.49 -13.71 -11.93
C ASN A 64 -10.17 -13.14 -12.48
N ASP A 65 -10.16 -11.86 -12.87
CA ASP A 65 -9.00 -11.16 -13.41
C ASP A 65 -8.94 -9.76 -12.79
N SER A 66 -8.25 -9.68 -11.65
CA SER A 66 -8.07 -8.43 -10.91
C SER A 66 -6.98 -7.59 -11.58
N ALA A 67 -7.39 -6.53 -12.25
CA ALA A 67 -6.50 -5.58 -12.90
C ALA A 67 -6.97 -4.15 -12.63
N PHE A 68 -6.03 -3.21 -12.51
CA PHE A 68 -6.38 -1.79 -12.54
C PHE A 68 -6.68 -1.39 -13.99
N ILE A 69 -7.93 -0.99 -14.26
CA ILE A 69 -8.39 -0.60 -15.59
C ILE A 69 -8.58 0.92 -15.61
N PRO A 70 -7.62 1.72 -16.12
CA PRO A 70 -7.74 3.17 -16.16
C PRO A 70 -8.78 3.63 -17.17
N GLU A 71 -9.57 4.65 -16.83
CA GLU A 71 -10.44 5.36 -17.78
C GLU A 71 -9.70 6.61 -18.27
N ILE A 72 -9.27 6.60 -19.53
CA ILE A 72 -8.46 7.66 -20.15
C ILE A 72 -9.35 8.48 -21.09
N GLY A 73 -9.17 9.80 -21.17
CA GLY A 73 -9.93 10.68 -22.07
C GLY A 73 -11.17 11.33 -21.45
N CYS A 74 -11.39 11.20 -20.14
CA CYS A 74 -12.47 11.89 -19.45
C CYS A 74 -12.25 13.41 -19.42
N THR A 75 -13.35 14.15 -19.38
CA THR A 75 -13.31 15.56 -18.96
C THR A 75 -13.57 15.63 -17.47
N VAL A 76 -12.57 16.02 -16.68
CA VAL A 76 -12.64 16.08 -15.22
C VAL A 76 -12.53 17.52 -14.75
N THR A 77 -13.53 17.97 -13.99
CA THR A 77 -13.62 19.34 -13.48
C THR A 77 -14.00 19.37 -12.01
N ILE A 78 -13.38 20.26 -11.24
CA ILE A 78 -13.82 20.59 -9.88
C ILE A 78 -14.51 21.95 -9.94
N LEU A 79 -15.65 22.08 -9.28
CA LEU A 79 -16.40 23.33 -9.15
C LEU A 79 -16.44 23.73 -7.67
N ASP A 80 -16.41 25.03 -7.39
CA ASP A 80 -16.71 25.54 -6.04
C ASP A 80 -18.09 26.21 -5.96
N ASP A 81 -18.57 26.44 -4.74
CA ASP A 81 -19.86 27.06 -4.44
C ASP A 81 -19.91 28.58 -4.71
N VAL A 82 -18.82 29.15 -5.23
CA VAL A 82 -18.71 30.56 -5.66
C VAL A 82 -18.73 30.68 -7.19
N GLY A 83 -18.73 29.55 -7.91
CA GLY A 83 -18.87 29.48 -9.36
C GLY A 83 -17.55 29.39 -10.13
N ASN A 84 -16.41 29.17 -9.47
CA ASN A 84 -15.17 28.89 -10.17
C ASN A 84 -15.14 27.44 -10.66
N ILE A 85 -14.46 27.24 -11.79
CA ILE A 85 -14.31 25.94 -12.44
C ILE A 85 -12.82 25.67 -12.63
N TYR A 86 -12.38 24.49 -12.20
CA TYR A 86 -11.01 24.03 -12.27
C TYR A 86 -10.95 22.80 -13.18
N ASP A 87 -10.40 22.96 -14.38
CA ASP A 87 -10.20 21.86 -15.32
C ASP A 87 -8.96 21.05 -14.94
N LEU A 88 -9.11 19.72 -14.87
CA LEU A 88 -8.00 18.81 -14.58
C LEU A 88 -7.44 18.24 -15.89
N SER A 89 -6.12 18.35 -16.04
CA SER A 89 -5.40 17.82 -17.19
C SER A 89 -5.15 16.33 -17.04
N ASP A 90 -5.22 15.57 -18.14
CA ASP A 90 -4.87 14.14 -18.14
C ASP A 90 -3.36 13.94 -17.90
N GLY A 91 -3.05 13.24 -16.82
CA GLY A 91 -1.71 12.84 -16.39
C GLY A 91 -1.36 11.39 -16.76
N GLY A 92 -2.23 10.71 -17.51
CA GLY A 92 -2.10 9.32 -17.95
C GLY A 92 -2.52 8.30 -16.89
N ASN A 93 -2.79 7.07 -17.36
CA ASN A 93 -3.20 5.94 -16.50
C ASN A 93 -4.42 6.27 -15.62
N GLY A 94 -5.41 6.96 -16.18
CA GLY A 94 -6.65 7.34 -15.51
C GLY A 94 -6.48 8.41 -14.43
N ARG A 95 -5.36 9.12 -14.39
CA ARG A 95 -5.08 10.17 -13.40
C ARG A 95 -5.25 11.54 -14.04
N TYR A 96 -6.05 12.38 -13.42
CA TYR A 96 -6.30 13.77 -13.84
C TYR A 96 -5.80 14.68 -12.73
N ALA A 97 -5.20 15.81 -13.09
CA ALA A 97 -4.58 16.69 -12.11
C ALA A 97 -4.70 18.18 -12.47
N ALA A 98 -4.77 19.02 -11.44
CA ALA A 98 -4.71 20.47 -11.55
C ALA A 98 -3.88 21.04 -10.40
N ASN A 99 -3.25 22.19 -10.63
CA ASN A 99 -2.50 22.90 -9.60
C ASN A 99 -3.41 23.94 -8.93
N PHE A 100 -3.53 23.85 -7.61
CA PHE A 100 -4.32 24.78 -6.79
C PHE A 100 -3.39 25.66 -5.96
N ASN A 101 -3.75 26.93 -5.79
CA ASN A 101 -3.10 27.82 -4.84
C ASN A 101 -3.92 27.94 -3.55
N SER A 102 -3.37 28.58 -2.52
CA SER A 102 -4.06 28.73 -1.23
C SER A 102 -5.33 29.57 -1.31
N GLU A 103 -5.42 30.54 -2.22
CA GLU A 103 -6.62 31.38 -2.41
C GLU A 103 -7.80 30.57 -2.97
N GLN A 104 -7.52 29.51 -3.73
CA GLN A 104 -8.51 28.60 -4.29
C GLN A 104 -8.93 27.48 -3.33
N LEU A 105 -8.24 27.32 -2.18
CA LEU A 105 -8.44 26.24 -1.21
C LEU A 105 -8.82 26.80 0.16
N GLN A 106 -9.95 27.51 0.23
CA GLN A 106 -10.37 28.21 1.43
C GLN A 106 -11.24 27.32 2.33
N THR A 107 -10.91 27.29 3.63
CA THR A 107 -11.75 26.61 4.62
C THR A 107 -13.15 27.22 4.61
N GLY A 108 -14.16 26.35 4.55
CA GLY A 108 -15.56 26.73 4.52
C GLY A 108 -16.19 26.74 3.13
N THR A 109 -15.38 26.80 2.06
CA THR A 109 -15.82 26.66 0.67
C THR A 109 -16.22 25.22 0.40
N SER A 110 -17.31 25.03 -0.36
CA SER A 110 -17.77 23.72 -0.79
C SER A 110 -17.36 23.45 -2.23
N TYR A 111 -16.89 22.23 -2.49
CA TYR A 111 -16.44 21.80 -3.80
C TYR A 111 -17.25 20.61 -4.28
N MET A 112 -17.40 20.47 -5.59
CA MET A 112 -18.02 19.34 -6.27
C MET A 112 -17.10 18.83 -7.37
N LEU A 113 -17.08 17.53 -7.58
CA LEU A 113 -16.44 16.91 -8.73
C LEU A 113 -17.47 16.64 -9.83
N ARG A 114 -17.09 16.94 -11.07
CA ARG A 114 -17.83 16.57 -12.27
C ARG A 114 -16.92 15.85 -13.25
N VAL A 115 -17.36 14.70 -13.75
CA VAL A 115 -16.63 13.84 -14.69
C VAL A 115 -17.53 13.51 -15.87
N ILE A 116 -17.08 13.79 -17.09
CA ILE A 116 -17.68 13.31 -18.32
C ILE A 116 -16.84 12.14 -18.81
N ASP A 117 -17.44 10.95 -18.90
CA ASP A 117 -16.75 9.75 -19.37
C ASP A 117 -16.66 9.69 -20.90
N ASN A 118 -15.98 8.67 -21.43
CA ASN A 118 -15.81 8.52 -22.88
C ASN A 118 -17.11 8.20 -23.63
N SER A 119 -18.15 7.74 -22.93
CA SER A 119 -19.48 7.51 -23.50
C SER A 119 -20.31 8.80 -23.57
N GLY A 120 -19.82 9.90 -22.98
CA GLY A 120 -20.51 11.17 -22.85
C GLY A 120 -21.45 11.24 -21.64
N ASP A 121 -21.41 10.26 -20.74
CA ASP A 121 -22.19 10.30 -19.51
C ASP A 121 -21.56 11.26 -18.49
N VAL A 122 -22.42 11.96 -17.76
CA VAL A 122 -22.04 13.01 -16.82
C VAL A 122 -22.26 12.51 -15.40
N PHE A 123 -21.18 12.41 -14.65
CA PHE A 123 -21.15 12.03 -13.25
C PHE A 123 -20.84 13.26 -12.39
N GLU A 124 -21.64 13.48 -11.36
CA GLU A 124 -21.47 14.60 -10.43
C GLU A 124 -21.47 14.10 -8.99
N SER A 125 -20.59 14.67 -8.17
CA SER A 125 -20.60 14.43 -6.74
C SER A 125 -21.59 15.35 -6.01
N ASP A 126 -21.91 15.04 -4.77
CA ASP A 126 -22.45 16.05 -3.87
C ASP A 126 -21.38 17.12 -3.56
N TYR A 127 -21.81 18.33 -3.20
CA TYR A 127 -20.91 19.35 -2.65
C TYR A 127 -20.33 18.89 -1.31
N GLN A 128 -19.02 19.03 -1.15
CA GLN A 128 -18.29 18.73 0.08
C GLN A 128 -17.61 19.99 0.60
N LYS A 129 -17.85 20.30 1.88
CA LYS A 129 -17.29 21.48 2.53
C LYS A 129 -15.85 21.22 2.98
N LEU A 130 -14.92 22.09 2.60
CA LEU A 130 -13.53 22.02 3.06
C LEU A 130 -13.47 22.43 4.54
N LEU A 131 -13.28 21.43 5.40
CA LEU A 131 -13.16 21.60 6.85
C LEU A 131 -11.75 22.10 7.24
N PRO A 132 -11.61 22.80 8.39
CA PRO A 132 -10.30 23.23 8.86
C PRO A 132 -9.39 22.03 9.17
N PRO A 133 -8.07 22.19 9.04
CA PRO A 133 -7.12 21.12 9.34
C PRO A 133 -7.19 20.75 10.84
N PRO A 134 -7.20 19.45 11.17
CA PRO A 134 -7.25 19.00 12.55
C PRO A 134 -5.89 19.18 13.24
N LYS A 135 -5.83 19.01 14.57
CA LYS A 135 -4.57 19.17 15.30
C LYS A 135 -4.00 17.82 15.74
N ILE A 136 -2.79 17.52 15.24
CA ILE A 136 -1.98 16.40 15.72
C ILE A 136 -1.22 16.81 17.00
N ASP A 137 -1.70 16.36 18.15
CA ASP A 137 -1.04 16.61 19.43
C ASP A 137 0.32 15.91 19.51
N SER A 138 0.36 14.61 19.22
CA SER A 138 1.62 13.84 19.18
C SER A 138 1.50 12.58 18.36
N VAL A 139 2.63 12.18 17.77
CA VAL A 139 2.82 10.85 17.19
C VAL A 139 3.85 10.15 18.07
N THR A 140 3.54 8.94 18.52
CA THR A 140 4.41 8.16 19.40
C THR A 140 4.59 6.76 18.85
N TYR A 141 5.60 6.05 19.32
CA TYR A 141 5.88 4.69 18.90
C TYR A 141 6.31 3.83 20.09
N ARG A 142 6.06 2.53 20.03
CA ARG A 142 6.50 1.55 21.03
C ARG A 142 6.97 0.27 20.36
N TYR A 143 8.12 -0.22 20.81
CA TYR A 143 8.61 -1.53 20.43
C TYR A 143 7.90 -2.62 21.24
N GLY A 144 7.54 -3.71 20.58
CA GLY A 144 6.91 -4.86 21.23
C GLY A 144 6.33 -5.87 20.24
N PRO A 145 5.85 -7.02 20.76
CA PRO A 145 5.23 -8.04 19.95
C PRO A 145 3.82 -7.64 19.49
N LYS A 146 3.49 -7.93 18.24
CA LYS A 146 2.12 -7.96 17.71
C LYS A 146 1.70 -9.42 17.56
N TYR A 147 0.69 -9.82 18.31
CA TYR A 147 0.12 -11.16 18.24
C TYR A 147 -1.00 -11.19 17.19
N THR A 148 -0.92 -12.15 16.28
CA THR A 148 -1.98 -12.46 15.30
C THR A 148 -2.12 -13.98 15.18
N PRO A 149 -3.20 -14.51 14.59
CA PRO A 149 -3.32 -15.96 14.34
C PRO A 149 -2.13 -16.54 13.56
N GLU A 150 -1.55 -15.76 12.64
CA GLU A 150 -0.38 -16.14 11.82
C GLU A 150 0.93 -16.07 12.62
N PHE A 151 0.98 -15.22 13.66
CA PHE A 151 2.15 -15.02 14.52
C PHE A 151 1.78 -15.16 16.00
N PRO A 152 1.42 -16.38 16.47
CA PRO A 152 0.98 -16.61 17.84
C PRO A 152 2.10 -16.38 18.87
N GLU A 153 3.37 -16.56 18.47
CA GLU A 153 4.54 -16.27 19.31
C GLU A 153 4.84 -14.76 19.42
N GLY A 154 4.15 -13.94 18.63
CA GLY A 154 4.33 -12.49 18.59
C GLY A 154 5.37 -12.08 17.56
N LEU A 155 4.93 -11.34 16.54
CA LEU A 155 5.82 -10.69 15.59
C LEU A 155 6.46 -9.47 16.26
N LEU A 156 7.79 -9.40 16.36
CA LEU A 156 8.49 -8.24 16.95
C LEU A 156 8.59 -7.06 15.96
N GLY A 157 8.63 -5.85 16.49
CA GLY A 157 8.53 -4.63 15.68
C GLY A 157 8.11 -3.40 16.46
N CYS A 158 7.70 -2.38 15.73
CA CYS A 158 7.37 -1.06 16.22
C CYS A 158 5.92 -0.70 15.87
N GLN A 159 5.11 -0.43 16.91
CA GLN A 159 3.74 0.04 16.77
C GLN A 159 3.70 1.56 16.87
N PHE A 160 3.03 2.21 15.93
CA PHE A 160 2.83 3.65 15.93
C PHE A 160 1.45 4.03 16.47
N TYR A 161 1.39 5.21 17.11
CA TYR A 161 0.16 5.76 17.67
C TYR A 161 0.08 7.27 17.40
N VAL A 162 -1.14 7.77 17.27
CA VAL A 162 -1.43 9.20 17.21
C VAL A 162 -2.35 9.62 18.35
N ASN A 163 -2.09 10.81 18.88
CA ASN A 163 -2.98 11.54 19.76
C ASN A 163 -3.40 12.82 19.02
N ALA A 164 -4.69 13.07 18.99
CA ALA A 164 -5.29 14.16 18.24
C ALA A 164 -6.36 14.85 19.07
N SER A 165 -6.56 16.13 18.81
CA SER A 165 -7.68 16.90 19.36
C SER A 165 -8.15 17.91 18.34
N ALA A 166 -9.42 18.32 18.44
CA ALA A 166 -9.94 19.42 17.65
C ALA A 166 -10.50 20.52 18.59
N PRO A 167 -9.68 21.56 18.87
CA PRO A 167 -10.13 22.74 19.59
C PRO A 167 -11.29 23.40 18.83
N GLY A 168 -12.43 23.67 19.49
CA GLY A 168 -13.61 24.26 18.84
C GLY A 168 -14.77 23.28 18.60
N GLY A 169 -14.57 21.97 18.73
CA GLY A 169 -15.66 20.98 18.87
C GLY A 169 -16.46 20.64 17.60
N GLU A 170 -16.29 21.38 16.50
CA GLU A 170 -17.04 21.13 15.26
C GLU A 170 -16.58 19.88 14.51
N MET A 171 -15.29 19.53 14.62
CA MET A 171 -14.68 18.45 13.85
C MET A 171 -14.61 17.15 14.67
N LYS A 172 -15.33 16.11 14.24
CA LYS A 172 -15.48 14.85 15.00
C LYS A 172 -15.00 13.58 14.28
N PHE A 173 -14.54 13.70 13.03
CA PHE A 173 -14.22 12.56 12.18
C PHE A 173 -12.86 12.71 11.54
N TYR A 174 -12.04 11.67 11.71
CA TYR A 174 -10.61 11.71 11.42
C TYR A 174 -10.23 10.56 10.50
N ARG A 175 -9.32 10.82 9.57
CA ARG A 175 -8.60 9.80 8.80
C ARG A 175 -7.11 10.06 8.88
N TRP A 176 -6.31 9.00 8.86
CA TRP A 176 -4.86 9.09 8.74
C TRP A 176 -4.33 8.37 7.52
N SER A 177 -3.30 8.97 6.91
CA SER A 177 -2.39 8.32 5.97
C SER A 177 -0.96 8.54 6.44
N MET A 178 -0.06 7.64 6.07
CA MET A 178 1.33 7.74 6.48
C MET A 178 2.27 7.54 5.31
N GLN A 179 3.35 8.32 5.29
CA GLN A 179 4.49 8.09 4.44
C GLN A 179 5.68 7.70 5.32
N GLU A 180 6.30 6.59 5.00
CA GLU A 180 7.50 6.14 5.68
C GLU A 180 8.74 6.49 4.88
N THR A 181 9.86 6.67 5.56
CA THR A 181 11.18 6.72 4.94
C THR A 181 12.19 6.04 5.85
N TRP A 182 13.00 5.15 5.33
CA TRP A 182 14.03 4.48 6.13
C TRP A 182 15.37 4.47 5.42
N GLU A 183 16.42 4.52 6.23
CA GLU A 183 17.80 4.32 5.81
C GLU A 183 18.10 2.82 5.80
N TYR A 184 18.75 2.35 4.73
CA TYR A 184 19.20 0.98 4.61
C TYR A 184 20.54 0.94 3.87
N HIS A 185 21.33 -0.09 4.20
CA HIS A 185 22.67 -0.23 3.64
C HIS A 185 22.77 -1.46 2.72
N SER A 186 23.72 -1.44 1.80
CA SER A 186 24.15 -2.66 1.09
C SER A 186 24.77 -3.64 2.10
N ILE A 187 24.60 -4.94 1.86
CA ILE A 187 25.13 -5.98 2.76
C ILE A 187 26.63 -6.16 2.54
N TYR A 188 27.06 -6.08 1.30
CA TYR A 188 28.44 -6.27 0.89
C TYR A 188 29.01 -4.98 0.29
N GLN A 189 30.30 -4.78 0.50
CA GLN A 189 31.09 -3.82 -0.25
C GLN A 189 31.66 -4.52 -1.49
N VAL A 190 31.45 -3.94 -2.67
CA VAL A 190 32.00 -4.50 -3.90
C VAL A 190 33.53 -4.42 -3.87
N GLY A 191 34.17 -5.49 -4.33
CA GLY A 191 35.63 -5.57 -4.48
C GLY A 191 36.06 -6.02 -5.88
N ALA A 192 35.18 -6.66 -6.65
CA ALA A 192 35.44 -7.01 -8.05
C ALA A 192 34.14 -6.99 -8.87
N MET A 193 34.27 -6.84 -10.18
CA MET A 193 33.17 -6.83 -11.14
C MET A 193 33.50 -7.70 -12.36
N TRP A 194 32.50 -8.36 -12.91
CA TRP A 194 32.58 -9.06 -14.20
C TRP A 194 31.50 -8.56 -15.17
N ASP A 195 31.94 -8.16 -16.36
CA ASP A 195 31.09 -7.70 -17.48
C ASP A 195 31.47 -8.35 -18.82
N GLY A 196 32.12 -9.53 -18.75
CA GLY A 196 32.83 -10.17 -19.85
C GLY A 196 34.35 -10.01 -19.74
N ALA A 197 34.81 -9.06 -18.93
CA ALA A 197 36.18 -8.99 -18.43
C ALA A 197 36.18 -8.93 -16.89
N LEU A 198 37.24 -9.45 -16.26
CA LEU A 198 37.40 -9.36 -14.82
C LEU A 198 38.04 -8.02 -14.46
N HIS A 199 37.33 -7.24 -13.64
CA HIS A 199 37.82 -6.01 -13.02
C HIS A 199 38.04 -6.26 -11.54
N ASP A 200 39.28 -6.55 -11.15
CA ASP A 200 39.67 -6.66 -9.74
C ASP A 200 39.83 -5.28 -9.09
N ASN A 201 39.64 -5.21 -7.77
CA ASN A 201 39.66 -3.98 -6.97
C ASN A 201 38.64 -2.93 -7.46
N TYR A 202 37.50 -3.39 -7.96
CA TYR A 202 36.41 -2.53 -8.41
C TYR A 202 35.71 -1.88 -7.21
N TYR A 203 35.36 -0.60 -7.36
CA TYR A 203 34.55 0.15 -6.41
C TYR A 203 33.58 1.08 -7.14
N PHE A 204 32.46 1.38 -6.50
CA PHE A 204 31.53 2.39 -7.02
C PHE A 204 32.11 3.79 -6.82
N LYS A 205 32.09 4.61 -7.87
CA LYS A 205 32.50 6.02 -7.78
C LYS A 205 31.58 6.86 -6.91
N GLU A 206 30.29 6.53 -6.94
CA GLU A 206 29.25 7.16 -6.13
C GLU A 206 28.90 6.26 -4.94
N ASN A 207 28.35 6.86 -3.88
CA ASN A 207 27.86 6.08 -2.76
C ASN A 207 26.67 5.21 -3.20
N ARG A 208 26.86 3.88 -3.17
CA ARG A 208 25.82 2.86 -3.39
C ARG A 208 25.65 1.94 -2.19
N THR A 209 26.24 2.33 -1.06
CA THR A 209 26.17 1.60 0.20
C THR A 209 25.02 2.12 1.05
N ILE A 210 24.81 3.44 1.13
CA ILE A 210 23.76 4.03 1.98
C ILE A 210 22.66 4.61 1.09
N CYS A 211 21.43 4.15 1.29
CA CYS A 211 20.26 4.65 0.58
C CYS A 211 19.10 4.91 1.53
N TRP A 212 18.15 5.73 1.05
CA TRP A 212 16.85 5.96 1.65
C TRP A 212 15.76 5.47 0.72
N MET A 213 14.74 4.83 1.29
CA MET A 213 13.53 4.44 0.56
C MET A 213 12.32 5.12 1.19
N THR A 214 11.52 5.78 0.36
CA THR A 214 10.27 6.43 0.77
C THR A 214 9.10 5.69 0.16
N LYS A 215 8.09 5.35 0.97
CA LYS A 215 6.85 4.69 0.52
C LYS A 215 5.64 5.25 1.25
N GLU A 216 4.49 5.25 0.58
CA GLU A 216 3.21 5.39 1.28
C GLU A 216 2.90 4.08 2.01
N VAL A 217 2.43 4.19 3.23
CA VAL A 217 2.04 3.05 4.05
C VAL A 217 0.63 2.64 3.67
N PRO A 218 0.42 1.39 3.19
CA PRO A 218 -0.91 0.94 2.82
C PRO A 218 -1.81 0.81 4.06
N GLY A 219 -3.09 1.10 3.89
CA GLY A 219 -4.11 0.98 4.92
C GLY A 219 -5.00 2.21 5.01
N ILE A 220 -6.16 2.01 5.61
CA ILE A 220 -7.11 3.06 5.96
C ILE A 220 -7.21 3.06 7.47
N TYR A 221 -7.09 4.24 8.08
CA TYR A 221 -7.16 4.42 9.52
C TYR A 221 -8.17 5.52 9.79
N THR A 222 -9.28 5.18 10.45
CA THR A 222 -10.31 6.14 10.80
C THR A 222 -10.63 6.12 12.29
N ALA A 223 -11.10 7.24 12.82
CA ALA A 223 -11.67 7.30 14.17
C ALA A 223 -12.65 8.47 14.29
N THR A 224 -13.49 8.43 15.32
CA THR A 224 -14.45 9.48 15.60
C THR A 224 -14.55 9.80 17.09
N THR A 225 -14.86 11.05 17.40
CA THR A 225 -15.24 11.54 18.73
C THR A 225 -16.75 11.79 18.84
N ARG A 226 -17.56 11.35 17.86
CA ARG A 226 -19.03 11.55 17.80
C ARG A 226 -19.72 11.24 19.14
N ASP A 227 -19.35 10.11 19.74
CA ASP A 227 -19.94 9.57 20.97
C ASP A 227 -19.10 9.85 22.23
N MET A 228 -18.11 10.75 22.13
CA MET A 228 -17.22 11.09 23.23
C MET A 228 -17.61 12.44 23.83
N ALA A 229 -17.57 12.53 25.17
CA ALA A 229 -17.85 13.78 25.90
C ALA A 229 -16.85 14.91 25.59
N GLY A 230 -15.67 14.57 25.06
CA GLY A 230 -14.63 15.51 24.65
C GLY A 230 -14.06 15.16 23.29
N ASN A 231 -13.54 16.17 22.60
CA ASN A 231 -13.00 16.03 21.25
C ASN A 231 -11.50 15.70 21.26
N VAL A 232 -11.16 14.58 21.91
CA VAL A 232 -9.78 14.14 22.13
C VAL A 232 -9.65 12.65 21.86
N LEU A 233 -8.76 12.30 20.95
CA LEU A 233 -8.37 10.93 20.64
C LEU A 233 -6.99 10.64 21.23
N LYS A 234 -6.89 9.54 21.97
CA LYS A 234 -5.63 9.12 22.61
C LYS A 234 -5.22 7.73 22.16
N ASN A 235 -3.95 7.59 21.83
CA ASN A 235 -3.30 6.33 21.46
C ASN A 235 -4.05 5.57 20.35
N ILE A 236 -4.52 6.27 19.33
CA ILE A 236 -5.10 5.62 18.14
C ILE A 236 -3.99 4.86 17.43
N LYS A 237 -4.17 3.56 17.24
CA LYS A 237 -3.17 2.69 16.59
C LYS A 237 -3.09 3.02 15.10
N LEU A 238 -1.87 3.26 14.63
CA LEU A 238 -1.56 3.40 13.21
C LEU A 238 -0.85 2.13 12.70
N ASN A 239 0.06 2.27 11.74
CA ASN A 239 0.79 1.17 11.17
C ASN A 239 1.72 0.46 12.16
N TYR A 240 2.05 -0.78 11.82
CA TYR A 240 3.02 -1.61 12.52
C TYR A 240 4.16 -1.96 11.57
N VAL A 241 5.40 -1.82 12.02
CA VAL A 241 6.59 -2.16 11.22
C VAL A 241 7.31 -3.30 11.91
N SER A 242 7.44 -4.45 11.24
CA SER A 242 8.10 -5.62 11.81
C SER A 242 9.62 -5.57 11.63
N VAL A 243 10.35 -6.28 12.50
CA VAL A 243 11.79 -6.49 12.37
C VAL A 243 12.15 -7.57 11.32
N GLY A 244 11.15 -8.13 10.63
CA GLY A 244 11.34 -9.08 9.53
C GLY A 244 11.86 -8.44 8.25
N SER A 245 12.00 -7.11 8.23
CA SER A 245 12.60 -6.33 7.16
C SER A 245 13.62 -5.35 7.74
N ASP A 246 14.58 -4.92 6.93
CA ASP A 246 15.66 -4.01 7.35
C ASP A 246 15.23 -2.56 7.61
N ARG A 247 13.93 -2.26 7.49
CA ARG A 247 13.33 -0.93 7.68
C ARG A 247 13.66 -0.30 9.04
N LEU A 248 13.80 -1.11 10.09
CA LEU A 248 14.08 -0.64 11.46
C LEU A 248 15.55 -0.83 11.87
N LYS A 249 16.43 -1.19 10.93
CA LYS A 249 17.84 -1.52 11.24
C LYS A 249 18.67 -0.30 11.62
N PHE A 250 18.51 0.81 10.89
CA PHE A 250 19.29 2.04 11.08
C PHE A 250 18.43 3.16 11.67
N ARG A 251 17.83 3.99 10.82
CA ARG A 251 16.92 5.06 11.23
C ARG A 251 15.67 5.04 10.35
N TYR A 252 14.55 5.34 10.97
CA TYR A 252 13.24 5.30 10.34
C TYR A 252 12.50 6.61 10.60
N SER A 253 11.76 7.11 9.61
CA SER A 253 10.92 8.30 9.70
C SER A 253 9.49 7.94 9.32
N LEU A 254 8.53 8.50 10.07
CA LEU A 254 7.11 8.43 9.74
C LEU A 254 6.57 9.86 9.62
N LEU A 255 6.02 10.18 8.46
CA LEU A 255 5.17 11.36 8.27
C LEU A 255 3.71 10.91 8.39
N VAL A 256 3.02 11.37 9.42
CA VAL A 256 1.58 11.16 9.59
C VAL A 256 0.85 12.36 9.01
N ARG A 257 -0.13 12.10 8.14
CA ARG A 257 -1.09 13.08 7.63
C ARG A 257 -2.44 12.79 8.26
N GLU A 258 -3.03 13.80 8.88
CA GLU A 258 -4.34 13.72 9.54
C GLU A 258 -5.34 14.58 8.76
N TYR A 259 -6.43 13.97 8.35
CA TYR A 259 -7.46 14.56 7.50
C TYR A 259 -8.72 14.79 8.30
N SER A 260 -9.32 15.97 8.14
CA SER A 260 -10.67 16.22 8.61
C SER A 260 -11.71 15.66 7.66
N LEU A 261 -12.69 14.92 8.19
CA LEU A 261 -13.76 14.32 7.41
C LEU A 261 -15.14 14.92 7.76
N SER A 262 -15.99 15.01 6.74
CA SER A 262 -17.44 15.14 6.92
C SER A 262 -18.02 13.82 7.50
N PRO A 263 -19.22 13.85 8.10
CA PRO A 263 -19.90 12.63 8.53
C PRO A 263 -20.01 11.57 7.42
N GLU A 264 -20.35 12.00 6.20
CA GLU A 264 -20.57 11.15 5.04
C GLU A 264 -19.25 10.54 4.55
N ALA A 265 -18.19 11.35 4.48
CA ALA A 265 -16.85 10.86 4.13
C ALA A 265 -16.35 9.84 5.17
N TYR A 266 -16.63 10.05 6.46
CA TYR A 266 -16.28 9.10 7.50
C TYR A 266 -17.00 7.77 7.37
N GLU A 267 -18.29 7.77 7.03
CA GLU A 267 -19.04 6.54 6.81
C GLU A 267 -18.49 5.74 5.63
N PHE A 268 -18.12 6.42 4.55
CA PHE A 268 -17.47 5.80 3.39
C PHE A 268 -16.09 5.20 3.77
N TRP A 269 -15.18 6.00 4.33
CA TRP A 269 -13.81 5.56 4.65
C TRP A 269 -13.77 4.51 5.76
N SER A 270 -14.59 4.63 6.80
CA SER A 270 -14.67 3.62 7.87
C SER A 270 -15.33 2.32 7.38
N GLY A 271 -16.25 2.41 6.42
CA GLY A 271 -16.78 1.25 5.70
C GLY A 271 -15.69 0.52 4.92
N LEU A 272 -14.89 1.25 4.12
CA LEU A 272 -13.76 0.66 3.37
C LEU A 272 -12.71 0.04 4.30
N GLU A 273 -12.39 0.70 5.42
CA GLU A 273 -11.47 0.18 6.43
C GLU A 273 -11.96 -1.18 6.96
N LYS A 274 -13.24 -1.28 7.36
CA LYS A 274 -13.82 -2.52 7.87
C LYS A 274 -13.82 -3.64 6.84
N GLN A 275 -14.17 -3.34 5.59
CA GLN A 275 -14.15 -4.34 4.51
C GLN A 275 -12.74 -4.87 4.25
N THR A 276 -11.76 -3.97 4.18
CA THR A 276 -10.35 -4.35 3.96
C THR A 276 -9.78 -5.17 5.13
N GLN A 277 -10.21 -4.90 6.36
CA GLN A 277 -9.79 -5.66 7.55
C GLN A 277 -10.48 -7.03 7.68
N GLN A 278 -11.66 -7.22 7.08
CA GLN A 278 -12.45 -8.45 7.16
C GLN A 278 -12.14 -9.45 6.03
N THR A 279 -11.43 -9.03 4.98
CA THR A 279 -10.95 -9.94 3.93
C THR A 279 -9.75 -10.76 4.42
N GLY A 280 -9.82 -12.08 4.32
CA GLY A 280 -8.73 -13.01 4.66
C GLY A 280 -8.98 -13.97 5.84
N GLY A 281 -10.19 -14.00 6.43
CA GLY A 281 -10.55 -14.91 7.53
C GLY A 281 -11.41 -16.10 7.07
N LEU A 282 -11.49 -17.18 7.86
CA LEU A 282 -12.42 -18.31 7.62
C LEU A 282 -13.92 -17.93 7.71
N TYR A 283 -14.21 -16.72 8.19
CA TYR A 283 -15.54 -16.15 8.34
C TYR A 283 -15.58 -14.76 7.71
N GLU A 284 -15.48 -14.70 6.38
CA GLU A 284 -15.65 -13.45 5.64
C GLU A 284 -17.13 -13.07 5.63
N THR A 285 -17.46 -11.86 6.06
CA THR A 285 -18.76 -11.26 5.80
C THR A 285 -18.82 -10.86 4.32
N GLN A 286 -19.94 -11.14 3.66
CA GLN A 286 -20.11 -10.71 2.27
C GLN A 286 -19.93 -9.19 2.18
N PRO A 287 -19.01 -8.68 1.34
CA PRO A 287 -18.84 -7.25 1.15
C PRO A 287 -20.17 -6.64 0.71
N TYR A 288 -20.61 -5.59 1.39
CA TYR A 288 -21.77 -4.80 0.96
C TYR A 288 -21.30 -3.64 0.08
N MET A 289 -22.14 -3.20 -0.86
CA MET A 289 -21.79 -2.06 -1.71
C MET A 289 -21.74 -0.79 -0.86
N LEU A 290 -20.57 -0.16 -0.78
CA LEU A 290 -20.44 1.17 -0.20
C LEU A 290 -20.94 2.19 -1.22
N THR A 291 -22.06 2.82 -0.92
CA THR A 291 -22.60 3.88 -1.77
C THR A 291 -21.73 5.12 -1.64
N GLY A 292 -21.26 5.61 -2.78
CA GLY A 292 -20.52 6.86 -2.89
C GLY A 292 -21.41 8.09 -2.80
N ASN A 293 -20.82 9.27 -2.97
CA ASN A 293 -21.54 10.52 -3.18
C ASN A 293 -21.55 10.96 -4.65
N ILE A 294 -21.31 10.05 -5.60
CA ILE A 294 -21.21 10.34 -7.02
C ILE A 294 -22.36 9.66 -7.75
N SER A 295 -23.10 10.42 -8.55
CA SER A 295 -24.26 9.94 -9.31
C SER A 295 -24.18 10.35 -10.78
N CYS A 296 -24.76 9.54 -11.67
CA CYS A 296 -24.84 9.87 -13.09
C CYS A 296 -26.09 10.73 -13.34
N VAL A 297 -25.89 12.01 -13.66
CA VAL A 297 -26.99 12.95 -13.91
C VAL A 297 -27.54 12.86 -15.33
N SER A 298 -26.77 12.30 -16.29
CA SER A 298 -27.24 12.03 -17.65
C SER A 298 -28.05 10.74 -17.75
N ASN A 299 -27.81 9.76 -16.88
CA ASN A 299 -28.48 8.47 -16.89
C ASN A 299 -28.60 7.87 -15.47
N PRO A 300 -29.77 8.02 -14.81
CA PRO A 300 -29.98 7.55 -13.43
C PRO A 300 -29.83 6.03 -13.23
N GLU A 301 -29.89 5.22 -14.29
CA GLU A 301 -29.66 3.76 -14.21
C GLU A 301 -28.17 3.40 -14.09
N LYS A 302 -27.27 4.34 -14.42
CA LYS A 302 -25.82 4.16 -14.30
C LYS A 302 -25.35 4.53 -12.90
N THR A 303 -24.68 3.57 -12.26
CA THR A 303 -24.06 3.76 -10.94
C THR A 303 -22.56 3.93 -11.08
N ALA A 304 -21.99 4.87 -10.34
CA ALA A 304 -20.54 4.98 -10.14
C ALA A 304 -20.18 4.53 -8.71
N LEU A 305 -18.94 4.10 -8.56
CA LEU A 305 -18.31 3.76 -7.28
C LEU A 305 -17.31 4.85 -6.89
N GLY A 306 -17.02 4.93 -5.59
CA GLY A 306 -16.03 5.84 -5.05
C GLY A 306 -16.65 7.07 -4.39
N PHE A 307 -15.82 8.02 -3.98
CA PHE A 307 -16.27 9.16 -3.18
C PHE A 307 -15.37 10.36 -3.46
N PHE A 308 -15.98 11.51 -3.70
CA PHE A 308 -15.28 12.79 -3.72
C PHE A 308 -15.32 13.38 -2.31
N SER A 309 -14.16 13.67 -1.71
CA SER A 309 -14.08 14.30 -0.40
C SER A 309 -13.17 15.53 -0.39
N THR A 310 -13.48 16.47 0.49
CA THR A 310 -12.62 17.62 0.81
C THR A 310 -12.09 17.49 2.23
N SER A 311 -10.82 17.77 2.47
CA SER A 311 -10.21 17.63 3.79
C SER A 311 -9.14 18.68 4.08
N GLY A 312 -9.26 19.36 5.23
CA GLY A 312 -8.11 20.02 5.83
C GLY A 312 -7.09 19.00 6.32
N VAL A 313 -5.80 19.28 6.13
CA VAL A 313 -4.71 18.35 6.40
C VAL A 313 -3.69 18.93 7.36
N SER A 314 -3.42 18.20 8.44
CA SER A 314 -2.26 18.42 9.29
C SER A 314 -1.20 17.36 9.10
N LYS A 315 0.06 17.74 9.27
CA LYS A 315 1.21 16.84 9.09
C LYS A 315 2.11 16.85 10.31
N LYS A 316 2.57 15.67 10.73
CA LYS A 316 3.58 15.53 11.78
C LYS A 316 4.57 14.44 11.42
N ARG A 317 5.85 14.81 11.38
CA ARG A 317 6.96 13.86 11.16
C ARG A 317 7.60 13.50 12.48
N ILE A 318 7.91 12.21 12.65
CA ILE A 318 8.74 11.72 13.75
C ILE A 318 9.88 10.85 13.21
N PHE A 319 10.93 10.74 14.01
CA PHE A 319 12.02 9.80 13.80
C PHE A 319 12.00 8.71 14.86
N VAL A 320 12.34 7.50 14.41
CA VAL A 320 12.43 6.30 15.21
C VAL A 320 13.87 5.83 15.16
N LYS A 321 14.45 5.64 16.35
CA LYS A 321 15.80 5.11 16.52
C LYS A 321 15.87 3.65 16.05
N ARG A 322 17.08 3.12 15.88
CA ARG A 322 17.28 1.69 15.58
C ARG A 322 16.49 0.77 16.50
N SER A 323 16.01 -0.33 15.95
CA SER A 323 15.33 -1.38 16.71
C SER A 323 16.20 -1.89 17.87
N PRO A 324 15.63 -2.09 19.08
CA PRO A 324 16.29 -2.79 20.17
C PRO A 324 16.35 -4.31 19.94
N TYR A 325 15.55 -4.84 19.01
CA TYR A 325 15.54 -6.25 18.63
C TYR A 325 16.38 -6.49 17.37
N PRO A 326 16.96 -7.70 17.19
CA PRO A 326 17.63 -8.08 15.95
C PRO A 326 16.72 -7.88 14.74
N VAL A 327 17.22 -7.18 13.74
CA VAL A 327 16.51 -6.92 12.49
C VAL A 327 17.01 -7.87 11.41
N ARG A 328 16.09 -8.50 10.69
CA ARG A 328 16.42 -9.42 9.60
C ARG A 328 16.88 -8.63 8.38
N ASP A 329 18.10 -8.94 7.92
CA ASP A 329 18.63 -8.42 6.67
C ASP A 329 17.95 -9.04 5.45
N ILE A 330 18.12 -8.37 4.31
CA ILE A 330 17.73 -8.95 3.03
C ILE A 330 18.50 -10.25 2.78
N VAL A 331 17.86 -11.20 2.12
CA VAL A 331 18.52 -12.46 1.74
C VAL A 331 19.44 -12.21 0.55
N CYS A 332 20.71 -12.51 0.72
CA CYS A 332 21.72 -12.44 -0.33
C CYS A 332 22.17 -13.85 -0.68
N SER A 333 21.68 -14.36 -1.81
CA SER A 333 22.16 -15.64 -2.33
C SER A 333 23.55 -15.42 -2.91
N SER A 334 24.52 -16.13 -2.37
CA SER A 334 25.92 -15.97 -2.73
C SER A 334 26.46 -17.26 -3.32
N ASP A 335 27.35 -17.13 -4.29
CA ASP A 335 28.09 -18.24 -4.88
C ASP A 335 29.59 -17.96 -4.88
N THR A 336 30.37 -19.02 -4.73
CA THR A 336 31.83 -18.94 -4.65
C THR A 336 32.43 -18.89 -6.05
N ILE A 337 33.30 -17.92 -6.30
CA ILE A 337 34.03 -17.76 -7.56
C ILE A 337 35.48 -18.17 -7.34
N ARG A 338 35.86 -19.37 -7.82
CA ARG A 338 37.20 -19.96 -7.71
C ARG A 338 38.14 -19.44 -8.78
N GLY A 339 37.60 -19.02 -9.92
CA GLY A 339 38.36 -18.45 -11.03
C GLY A 339 37.45 -17.94 -12.14
N THR A 340 38.04 -17.46 -13.23
CA THR A 340 37.30 -16.95 -14.39
C THR A 340 36.42 -18.00 -15.05
N GLY A 341 36.76 -19.29 -14.93
CA GLY A 341 35.93 -20.40 -15.43
C GLY A 341 34.52 -20.43 -14.82
N ASP A 342 34.34 -19.95 -13.58
CA ASP A 342 33.02 -19.86 -12.94
C ASP A 342 32.23 -18.63 -13.43
N LEU A 343 32.91 -17.64 -14.03
CA LEU A 343 32.31 -16.41 -14.52
C LEU A 343 31.93 -16.47 -16.01
N MET A 344 32.66 -17.26 -16.81
CA MET A 344 32.40 -17.42 -18.25
C MET A 344 30.97 -17.88 -18.62
N PRO A 345 30.27 -18.72 -17.82
CA PRO A 345 28.91 -19.13 -18.13
C PRO A 345 27.84 -18.05 -17.95
N TYR A 346 28.15 -16.93 -17.27
CA TYR A 346 27.17 -15.86 -17.06
C TYR A 346 26.84 -15.18 -18.40
N PRO A 347 25.57 -15.10 -18.82
CA PRO A 347 25.21 -14.43 -20.06
C PRO A 347 25.37 -12.91 -19.92
N PRO A 348 25.55 -12.15 -21.03
CA PRO A 348 25.60 -10.70 -20.99
C PRO A 348 24.41 -10.02 -20.32
N SER A 349 23.24 -10.66 -20.34
CA SER A 349 22.03 -10.18 -19.63
C SER A 349 22.15 -10.20 -18.10
N SER A 350 23.13 -10.92 -17.55
CA SER A 350 23.41 -10.97 -16.10
C SER A 350 24.51 -9.98 -15.68
N TYR A 351 25.13 -9.29 -16.63
CA TYR A 351 26.17 -8.30 -16.33
C TYR A 351 25.55 -6.98 -15.81
N PRO A 352 26.25 -6.26 -14.93
CA PRO A 352 27.49 -6.64 -14.26
C PRO A 352 27.28 -7.66 -13.12
N VAL A 353 28.21 -8.60 -12.95
CA VAL A 353 28.25 -9.51 -11.78
C VAL A 353 29.20 -8.92 -10.75
N TYR A 354 28.66 -8.52 -9.60
CA TYR A 354 29.44 -7.97 -8.48
C TYR A 354 29.94 -9.06 -7.54
N MET A 355 31.15 -8.88 -7.04
CA MET A 355 31.81 -9.78 -6.12
C MET A 355 32.43 -9.00 -4.95
N TYR A 356 32.47 -9.62 -3.77
CA TYR A 356 33.31 -9.17 -2.64
C TYR A 356 34.42 -10.18 -2.36
N TYR A 357 35.43 -9.74 -1.63
CA TYR A 357 36.48 -10.63 -1.13
C TYR A 357 36.13 -11.12 0.26
N PHE A 358 36.07 -12.44 0.42
CA PHE A 358 35.94 -13.11 1.70
C PHE A 358 37.32 -13.65 2.13
N ILE A 359 37.72 -13.35 3.37
CA ILE A 359 38.98 -13.84 3.92
C ILE A 359 38.72 -15.20 4.57
N LEU A 360 39.36 -16.24 4.04
CA LEU A 360 39.29 -17.58 4.61
C LEU A 360 40.08 -17.66 5.92
N PRO A 361 39.76 -18.62 6.82
CA PRO A 361 40.56 -18.85 8.03
C PRO A 361 42.04 -19.15 7.76
N SER A 362 42.38 -19.64 6.56
CA SER A 362 43.75 -19.88 6.10
C SER A 362 44.51 -18.60 5.69
N GLY A 363 43.85 -17.44 5.68
CA GLY A 363 44.41 -16.17 5.20
C GLY A 363 44.29 -15.95 3.68
N GLY A 364 43.76 -16.93 2.93
CA GLY A 364 43.49 -16.79 1.50
C GLY A 364 42.28 -15.89 1.22
N LEU A 365 42.32 -15.18 0.09
CA LEU A 365 41.18 -14.41 -0.43
C LEU A 365 40.35 -15.25 -1.38
N MET A 366 39.03 -15.23 -1.18
CA MET A 366 38.04 -15.87 -2.05
C MET A 366 37.11 -14.82 -2.61
N ARG A 367 36.82 -14.86 -3.91
CA ARG A 367 35.77 -14.03 -4.51
C ARG A 367 34.43 -14.70 -4.30
N VAL A 368 33.44 -13.93 -3.90
CA VAL A 368 32.07 -14.39 -3.73
C VAL A 368 31.15 -13.47 -4.52
N ALA A 369 30.43 -14.03 -5.49
CA ALA A 369 29.41 -13.32 -6.24
C ALA A 369 28.08 -13.37 -5.47
N SER A 370 27.28 -12.32 -5.59
CA SER A 370 25.92 -12.32 -5.04
C SER A 370 25.00 -11.45 -5.90
N ASN A 371 23.70 -11.47 -5.62
CA ASN A 371 22.73 -10.62 -6.31
C ASN A 371 23.15 -9.14 -6.21
N GLN A 372 23.01 -8.38 -7.31
CA GLN A 372 23.43 -6.97 -7.35
C GLN A 372 22.84 -6.12 -6.21
N ARG A 373 21.59 -6.39 -5.82
CA ARG A 373 20.90 -5.73 -4.69
C ARG A 373 21.64 -5.80 -3.34
N CYS A 374 22.59 -6.71 -3.20
CA CYS A 374 23.39 -6.90 -1.99
C CYS A 374 24.61 -5.98 -1.95
N PHE A 375 25.03 -5.44 -3.10
CA PHE A 375 26.15 -4.51 -3.24
C PHE A 375 25.69 -3.09 -3.53
N ASP A 376 24.58 -2.96 -4.25
CA ASP A 376 24.05 -1.70 -4.75
C ASP A 376 22.67 -1.44 -4.16
N CYS A 377 22.61 -0.47 -3.24
CA CYS A 377 21.38 -0.11 -2.56
C CYS A 377 20.35 0.52 -3.52
N LEU A 378 20.76 1.09 -4.66
CA LEU A 378 19.87 1.73 -5.65
C LEU A 378 19.04 0.69 -6.41
N VAL A 379 19.60 -0.52 -6.64
CA VAL A 379 18.89 -1.64 -7.28
C VAL A 379 17.66 -2.09 -6.47
N ARG A 380 17.62 -1.75 -5.18
CA ARG A 380 16.47 -2.04 -4.30
C ARG A 380 15.32 -1.04 -4.47
N GLY A 381 15.52 0.05 -5.24
CA GLY A 381 14.51 1.07 -5.53
C GLY A 381 14.55 2.32 -4.64
N GLY A 382 15.57 2.48 -3.81
CA GLY A 382 15.80 3.72 -3.05
C GLY A 382 16.78 4.65 -3.75
N THR A 383 17.10 5.75 -3.07
CA THR A 383 17.99 6.81 -3.56
C THR A 383 19.19 6.98 -2.61
N ASN A 384 20.35 7.31 -3.16
CA ASN A 384 21.54 7.70 -2.40
C ASN A 384 21.56 9.21 -2.08
N VAL A 385 20.53 9.95 -2.48
CA VAL A 385 20.32 11.34 -2.10
C VAL A 385 19.57 11.37 -0.78
N LYS A 386 20.22 11.92 0.24
CA LYS A 386 19.63 12.08 1.57
C LYS A 386 18.42 13.03 1.49
N PRO A 387 17.23 12.65 1.99
CA PRO A 387 16.07 13.53 1.99
C PRO A 387 16.30 14.80 2.81
N ASP A 388 15.80 15.95 2.35
CA ASP A 388 16.00 17.25 3.01
C ASP A 388 15.45 17.29 4.45
N PHE A 389 14.39 16.52 4.72
CA PHE A 389 13.80 16.41 6.05
C PHE A 389 14.58 15.45 6.97
N TRP A 390 15.58 14.73 6.47
CA TRP A 390 16.26 13.66 7.22
C TRP A 390 17.27 14.23 8.21
N GLU A 391 16.90 14.19 9.49
CA GLU A 391 17.75 14.61 10.60
C GLU A 391 18.81 13.53 10.93
N ASP A 392 20.02 13.97 11.30
CA ASP A 392 21.12 13.10 11.75
C ASP A 392 21.00 12.60 13.19
#